data_AF-A0A4Y2SF06-F1
#
_entry.id   AF-A0A4Y2SF06-F1
#
_cell.length_a   1.000
_cell.length_b   1.000
_cell.length_c   1.000
_cell.angle_alpha   90.00
_cell.angle_beta   90.00
_cell.angle_gamma   90.00
#
_symmetry.space_group_name_H-M   'P 1'
#
loop_
_entity.id
_entity.type
_entity.pdbx_description
1 polymer ?
#
loop_
_entity_poly.entity_id
_entity_poly.type
_entity_poly.pdbx_seq_one_letter_code
_entity_poly.pdbx_strand_id
1 'polypeptide(L)' 'FDEVIYNSYTDLEPCVLVHYLFTLRNDIGRAIKVLPVKGSSLYVAKARLLLFHTAHLVMRKGLELLGITPLNKM' A
#
# COMPACT_ATOMS: atom_id res chain seq x y z
N PHE A 1 4.02 6.85 5.90
CA PHE A 1 5.01 6.05 5.15
C PHE A 1 6.40 6.60 5.42
N ASP A 2 6.64 7.88 5.19
CA ASP A 2 7.96 8.50 5.42
C ASP A 2 8.43 8.37 6.88
N GLU A 3 7.54 8.61 7.86
CA GLU A 3 7.83 8.39 9.28
C GLU A 3 8.22 6.94 9.60
N VAL A 4 7.57 5.96 8.96
CA VAL A 4 7.88 4.54 9.15
C VAL A 4 9.25 4.20 8.61
N ILE A 5 9.63 4.76 7.46
CA ILE A 5 10.97 4.62 6.90
C ILE A 5 11.99 5.26 7.84
N TYR A 6 11.72 6.47 8.32
CA TYR A 6 12.61 7.18 9.24
C TYR A 6 12.83 6.40 10.54
N ASN A 7 11.76 5.85 11.13
CA ASN A 7 11.86 5.04 12.34
C ASN A 7 12.61 3.72 12.07
N SER A 8 12.27 3.02 10.99
CA SER A 8 12.96 1.78 10.59
C SER A 8 14.48 2.00 10.39
N TYR A 9 14.86 3.15 9.82
CA TYR A 9 16.26 3.54 9.67
C TYR A 9 16.92 3.92 11.01
N THR A 10 16.23 4.70 11.84
CA THR A 10 16.74 5.18 13.14
C THR A 10 16.99 4.02 14.10
N ASP A 11 16.05 3.07 14.15
CA ASP A 11 16.10 1.92 15.05
C ASP A 11 16.91 0.76 14.45
N LEU A 12 17.30 0.85 13.16
CA LEU A 12 17.93 -0.22 12.37
C LEU A 12 17.09 -1.50 12.32
N GLU A 13 15.77 -1.35 12.37
CA GLU A 13 14.81 -2.46 12.41
C GLU A 13 13.94 -2.48 11.14
N PRO A 14 14.20 -3.39 10.17
CA PRO A 14 13.38 -3.52 8.97
C PRO A 14 11.96 -4.05 9.27
N CYS A 15 11.78 -4.70 10.43
CA CYS A 15 10.48 -5.23 10.85
C CYS A 15 9.43 -4.12 11.02
N VAL A 16 9.84 -2.89 11.37
CA VAL A 16 8.98 -1.71 11.46
C VAL A 16 8.28 -1.45 10.11
N LEU A 17 9.06 -1.45 9.02
CA LEU A 17 8.53 -1.30 7.67
C LEU A 17 7.66 -2.50 7.27
N VAL A 18 8.09 -3.73 7.57
CA VAL A 18 7.34 -4.95 7.25
C VAL A 18 5.96 -4.92 7.92
N HIS A 19 5.86 -4.59 9.20
CA HIS A 19 4.59 -4.48 9.93
C HIS A 19 3.65 -3.43 9.33
N TYR A 20 4.19 -2.28 8.92
CA TYR A 20 3.43 -1.26 8.22
C TYR A 20 2.86 -1.79 6.90
N LEU A 21 3.68 -2.48 6.09
CA LEU A 21 3.25 -3.02 4.80
C LEU A 21 2.19 -4.11 4.95
N PHE A 22 2.28 -4.96 5.98
CA PHE A 22 1.22 -5.93 6.30
C PHE A 22 -0.09 -5.24 6.70
N THR A 23 -0.02 -4.20 7.53
CA THR A 23 -1.19 -3.41 7.92
C THR A 23 -1.84 -2.76 6.70
N LEU A 24 -1.06 -2.06 5.87
CA LEU A 24 -1.53 -1.43 4.63
C LEU A 24 -2.19 -2.46 3.71
N ARG A 25 -1.57 -3.63 3.52
CA ARG A 25 -2.15 -4.70 2.70
C ARG A 25 -3.50 -5.17 3.24
N ASN A 26 -3.60 -5.38 4.55
CA ASN A 26 -4.83 -5.83 5.19
C ASN A 26 -5.96 -4.79 5.06
N ASP A 27 -5.64 -3.51 5.25
CA ASP A 27 -6.59 -2.42 5.08
C ASP A 27 -7.10 -2.31 3.65
N ILE A 28 -6.21 -2.37 2.66
CA ILE A 28 -6.59 -2.35 1.25
C ILE A 28 -7.40 -3.59 0.87
N GLY A 29 -7.05 -4.76 1.41
CA GLY A 29 -7.80 -6.00 1.21
C GLY A 29 -9.21 -5.96 1.82
N ARG A 30 -9.43 -5.19 2.89
CA ARG A 30 -10.79 -4.91 3.41
C ARG A 30 -11.50 -3.86 2.56
N ALA A 31 -10.82 -2.75 2.24
CA ALA A 31 -11.36 -1.64 1.48
C ALA A 31 -11.87 -2.08 0.10
N ILE A 32 -11.15 -2.95 -0.61
CA ILE A 32 -11.57 -3.41 -1.95
C ILE A 32 -12.91 -4.16 -1.93
N LYS A 33 -13.27 -4.80 -0.81
CA LYS A 33 -14.54 -5.52 -0.65
C LYS A 33 -15.73 -4.59 -0.46
N VAL A 34 -15.50 -3.41 0.14
CA VAL A 34 -16.57 -2.46 0.52
C VAL A 34 -16.59 -1.19 -0.33
N LEU A 35 -15.52 -0.90 -1.08
CA LEU A 35 -15.37 0.26 -1.97
C LEU A 35 -15.22 -0.19 -3.44
N PRO A 36 -16.28 -0.66 -4.10
CA PRO A 36 -16.20 -1.06 -5.49
C PRO A 36 -15.87 0.14 -6.38
N VAL A 37 -14.87 0.00 -7.26
CA VAL A 37 -14.54 1.03 -8.26
C VAL A 37 -15.51 0.94 -9.45
N LYS A 38 -15.72 -0.29 -9.96
CA LYS A 38 -16.66 -0.57 -11.05
C LYS A 38 -18.10 -0.38 -10.57
N GLY A 39 -18.96 0.16 -11.42
CA GLY A 39 -20.37 0.41 -11.10
C GLY A 39 -20.62 1.64 -10.21
N SER A 40 -19.57 2.34 -9.77
CA SER A 40 -19.72 3.63 -9.09
C SER A 40 -19.87 4.79 -10.07
N SER A 41 -20.42 5.91 -9.60
CA SER A 41 -20.40 7.16 -10.37
C SER A 41 -18.96 7.56 -10.72
N LEU A 42 -18.78 8.24 -11.85
CA LEU A 42 -17.45 8.55 -12.39
C LEU A 42 -16.54 9.26 -11.38
N TYR A 43 -17.09 10.22 -10.63
CA TYR A 43 -16.36 10.96 -9.61
C TYR A 43 -15.86 10.04 -8.49
N VAL A 44 -16.75 9.20 -7.95
CA VAL A 44 -16.42 8.24 -6.87
C VAL A 44 -15.44 7.17 -7.36
N ALA A 45 -15.64 6.66 -8.58
CA ALA A 45 -14.75 5.67 -9.18
C ALA A 45 -13.32 6.21 -9.33
N LYS A 46 -13.16 7.46 -9.80
CA LYS A 46 -11.84 8.11 -9.91
C LYS A 46 -11.14 8.23 -8.56
N ALA A 47 -11.86 8.70 -7.53
CA ALA A 47 -11.31 8.86 -6.19
C ALA A 47 -10.86 7.51 -5.59
N ARG A 48 -11.69 6.46 -5.73
CA ARG A 48 -11.36 5.11 -5.26
C ARG A 48 -10.19 4.50 -6.03
N LEU A 49 -10.17 4.67 -7.35
CA LEU A 49 -9.06 4.19 -8.18
C LEU A 49 -7.75 4.86 -7.77
N LEU A 50 -7.77 6.18 -7.51
CA LEU A 50 -6.61 6.91 -7.02
C LEU A 50 -6.12 6.33 -5.68
N LEU A 51 -7.03 6.14 -4.72
CA LEU A 51 -6.71 5.53 -3.42
C LEU A 51 -5.99 4.18 -3.56
N PHE A 52 -6.55 3.26 -4.37
CA PHE A 52 -5.96 1.93 -4.57
C PHE A 52 -4.64 2.00 -5.34
N HIS A 53 -4.54 2.89 -6.32
CA HIS A 53 -3.31 3.09 -7.07
C HIS A 53 -2.17 3.64 -6.18
N THR A 54 -2.45 4.64 -5.35
CA THR A 54 -1.46 5.19 -4.42
C THR A 54 -1.01 4.16 -3.40
N ALA A 55 -1.93 3.35 -2.86
CA ALA A 55 -1.57 2.28 -1.93
C ALA A 55 -0.70 1.20 -2.60
N HIS A 56 -0.98 0.88 -3.86
CA HIS A 56 -0.14 -0.04 -4.64
C HIS A 56 1.26 0.53 -4.88
N LEU A 57 1.40 1.83 -5.18
CA LEU A 57 2.71 2.48 -5.32
C LEU A 57 3.52 2.46 -4.02
N VAL A 58 2.88 2.74 -2.88
CA VAL A 58 3.52 2.66 -1.56
C VAL A 58 3.98 1.23 -1.26
N MET A 59 3.12 0.24 -1.53
CA MET A 59 3.48 -1.17 -1.37
C MET A 59 4.68 -1.56 -2.24
N ARG A 60 4.70 -1.15 -3.51
CA ARG A 60 5.81 -1.40 -4.43
C ARG A 60 7.12 -0.82 -3.89
N LYS A 61 7.12 0.46 -3.51
CA LYS A 61 8.30 1.12 -2.94
C LYS A 61 8.79 0.46 -1.65
N GLY A 62 7.86 0.07 -0.77
CA GLY A 62 8.22 -0.63 0.46
C GLY A 62 8.86 -2.00 0.22
N LEU A 63 8.35 -2.77 -0.75
CA LEU A 63 8.95 -4.05 -1.14
C LEU A 63 10.33 -3.85 -1.78
N GLU A 64 10.48 -2.87 -2.67
CA GLU A 64 11.77 -2.52 -3.28
C GLU A 64 12.80 -2.13 -2.22
N LEU A 65 12.40 -1.36 -1.20
CA LEU A 65 13.27 -0.98 -0.08
C LEU A 65 13.70 -2.19 0.77
N LEU A 66 12.87 -3.23 0.84
CA LEU A 66 13.18 -4.51 1.48
C LEU A 66 13.99 -5.46 0.58
N GLY A 67 14.33 -5.06 -0.66
CA GLY A 67 15.04 -5.90 -1.63
C GLY A 67 14.16 -6.95 -2.30
N ILE A 68 12.83 -6.80 -2.25
CA ILE A 68 11.87 -7.73 -2.84
C ILE A 68 11.35 -7.14 -4.16
N THR A 69 11.51 -7.87 -5.26
CA THR A 69 10.99 -7.45 -6.57
C THR A 69 9.47 -7.59 -6.65
N PRO A 70 8.70 -6.50 -6.84
CA PRO A 70 7.24 -6.56 -6.88
C PRO A 70 6.73 -7.13 -8.20
N LEU A 71 5.72 -8.00 -8.14
CA LEU A 71 5.10 -8.58 -9.33
C LEU A 71 4.12 -7.60 -9.99
N ASN A 72 4.09 -7.58 -11.32
CA ASN A 72 3.11 -6.78 -12.08
C ASN A 72 1.72 -7.43 -12.15
N LYS A 73 1.67 -8.76 -12.05
CA LYS A 73 0.47 -9.58 -11.96
C LYS A 73 0.82 -10.78 -11.08
N MET A 74 -0.10 -11.17 -10.19
CA MET A 74 -0.06 -12.46 -9.50
C MET A 74 -0.85 -13.48 -10.31
#